data_AF-A0A0L0HMR2-F1
#
_entry.id   AF-A0A0L0HMR2-F1
#
_cell.length_a   1.000
_cell.length_b   1.000
_cell.length_c   1.000
_cell.angle_alpha   90.00
_cell.angle_beta   90.00
_cell.angle_gamma   90.00
#
_symmetry.space_group_name_H-M   'P 1'
#
loop_
_entity.id
_entity.type
_entity.pdbx_description
1 polymer ?
#
loop_
_entity_poly.entity_id
_entity_poly.type
_entity_poly.pdbx_seq_one_letter_code
_entity_poly.pdbx_strand_id
1 'polypeptide(L)'
;MECGFAAAFDRLGYELLRANMWSSTDLYTSPGASSLSKTNDTIRNLHKTQNPSSIISLFDDDSASTSLCCVRPCRPLLETILKHCGVTDSDNYPGTILLSIGSASGLLEYLLQFVAGSKLLIYGIDVANINVFLDSDRFVLIRSETPEISAVPDATILFASYLRRPALLPIYLEVCPHITRVILVGPISEDPFSDESVIASMAGWRQVYGGAVGLRPWEQMKVFVRAE
;
A
#
# COMPACT_ATOMS: atom_id res chain seq x y z
N MET A 1 40.87 37.07 28.05
CA MET A 1 41.32 35.94 27.22
C MET A 1 40.55 34.72 27.67
N GLU A 2 39.71 34.06 26.90
CA GLU A 2 39.14 34.25 25.56
C GLU A 2 37.94 33.27 25.52
N CYS A 3 36.83 33.72 24.91
CA CYS A 3 35.86 33.00 24.08
C CYS A 3 35.42 31.55 24.47
N GLY A 4 34.15 31.18 24.68
CA GLY A 4 32.90 31.79 24.22
C GLY A 4 32.64 31.52 22.75
N PHE A 5 32.37 30.27 22.31
CA PHE A 5 31.65 29.91 21.06
C PHE A 5 31.57 28.39 20.90
N ALA A 6 30.48 27.74 21.36
CA ALA A 6 30.22 26.31 21.03
C ALA A 6 28.74 25.88 21.20
N ALA A 7 27.77 26.77 20.97
CA ALA A 7 26.34 26.44 21.12
C ALA A 7 25.47 26.84 19.92
N ALA A 8 26.04 27.07 18.73
CA ALA A 8 25.30 27.56 17.57
C ALA A 8 25.34 26.66 16.31
N PHE A 9 26.09 25.55 16.31
CA PHE A 9 26.27 24.76 15.08
C PHE A 9 25.34 23.55 14.91
N ASP A 10 24.61 23.13 15.95
CA ASP A 10 23.77 21.91 15.87
C ASP A 10 22.30 22.15 15.49
N ARG A 11 21.81 23.40 15.59
CA ARG A 11 20.43 23.74 15.19
C ARG A 11 20.28 24.12 13.72
N LEU A 12 21.31 24.68 13.09
CA LEU A 12 21.23 25.07 11.67
C LEU A 12 21.30 23.86 10.71
N GLY A 13 21.98 22.78 11.08
CA GLY A 13 22.06 21.56 10.25
C GLY A 13 20.72 20.82 10.13
N TYR A 14 19.93 20.79 11.21
CA TYR A 14 18.62 20.13 11.22
C TYR A 14 17.52 20.96 10.53
N GLU A 15 17.59 22.29 10.57
CA GLU A 15 16.62 23.15 9.88
C GLU A 15 16.87 23.27 8.38
N LEU A 16 18.13 23.22 7.92
CA LEU A 16 18.47 23.27 6.49
C LEU A 16 18.15 21.96 5.74
N LEU A 17 18.11 20.81 6.41
CA LEU A 17 17.63 19.55 5.81
C LEU A 17 16.11 19.49 5.69
N ARG A 18 15.38 20.30 6.46
CA ARG A 18 13.92 20.50 6.31
C ARG A 18 13.57 21.39 5.12
N ALA A 19 14.47 22.29 4.72
CA ALA A 19 14.17 23.33 3.74
C ALA A 19 14.21 22.86 2.27
N ASN A 20 14.79 21.68 1.98
CA ASN A 20 14.87 21.12 0.62
C ASN A 20 14.18 19.76 0.44
N MET A 21 13.47 19.27 1.46
CA MET A 21 12.50 18.21 1.24
C MET A 21 11.25 18.86 0.67
N TRP A 22 11.00 18.68 -0.63
CA TRP A 22 9.65 18.82 -1.16
C TRP A 22 8.72 18.03 -0.24
N SER A 23 7.87 18.74 0.50
CA SER A 23 6.92 18.09 1.37
C SER A 23 6.03 17.23 0.47
N SER A 24 5.86 15.95 0.79
CA SER A 24 5.02 15.02 0.00
C SER A 24 3.57 15.52 -0.16
N THR A 25 3.17 16.49 0.67
CA THR A 25 1.93 17.25 0.56
C THR A 25 1.79 18.05 -0.74
N ASP A 26 2.89 18.48 -1.38
CA ASP A 26 2.85 19.35 -2.57
C ASP A 26 2.82 18.57 -3.90
N LEU A 27 3.20 17.28 -3.90
CA LEU A 27 3.32 16.45 -5.11
C LEU A 27 1.98 16.21 -5.84
N TYR A 28 0.87 16.57 -5.21
CA TYR A 28 -0.47 16.32 -5.74
C TYR A 28 -1.48 17.45 -5.44
N THR A 29 -0.99 18.62 -5.03
CA THR A 29 -1.77 19.86 -5.09
C THR A 29 -1.63 20.39 -6.51
N SER A 30 -2.66 20.21 -7.34
CA SER A 30 -2.70 20.92 -8.61
C SER A 30 -3.36 22.28 -8.38
N PRO A 31 -2.65 23.41 -8.54
CA PRO A 31 -3.30 24.71 -8.62
C PRO A 31 -4.01 24.78 -9.98
N GLY A 32 -5.17 24.14 -10.07
CA GLY A 32 -5.95 24.01 -11.30
C GLY A 32 -7.21 23.20 -11.03
N ALA A 33 -8.37 23.80 -11.29
CA ALA A 33 -9.70 23.27 -10.98
C ALA A 33 -10.13 22.07 -11.86
N SER A 34 -9.25 21.09 -12.09
CA SER A 34 -9.66 19.81 -12.64
C SER A 34 -10.49 19.04 -11.59
N SER A 35 -11.47 18.25 -12.03
CA SER A 35 -12.24 17.37 -11.15
C SER A 35 -11.33 16.44 -10.34
N LEU A 36 -10.25 15.96 -10.95
CA LEU A 36 -9.21 15.16 -10.30
C LEU A 36 -8.54 15.88 -9.12
N SER A 37 -8.18 17.15 -9.27
CA SER A 37 -7.60 17.92 -8.17
C SER A 37 -8.59 18.06 -7.01
N LYS A 38 -9.86 18.36 -7.32
CA LYS A 38 -10.92 18.50 -6.30
C LYS A 38 -11.15 17.20 -5.54
N THR A 39 -11.17 16.05 -6.21
CA THR A 39 -11.32 14.74 -5.55
C THR A 39 -10.13 14.46 -4.64
N ASN A 40 -8.90 14.69 -5.12
CA ASN A 40 -7.69 14.49 -4.32
C ASN A 40 -7.69 15.37 -3.05
N ASP A 41 -8.05 16.65 -3.18
CA ASP A 41 -8.11 17.58 -2.05
C ASP A 41 -9.21 17.19 -1.06
N THR A 42 -10.36 16.72 -1.57
CA THR A 42 -11.45 16.19 -0.74
C THR A 42 -10.99 14.98 0.08
N ILE A 43 -10.30 14.02 -0.56
CA ILE A 43 -9.76 12.83 0.12
C ILE A 43 -8.77 13.24 1.22
N ARG A 44 -7.84 14.16 0.94
CA ARG A 44 -6.87 14.64 1.94
C ARG A 44 -7.54 15.34 3.11
N ASN A 45 -8.55 16.17 2.83
CA ASN A 45 -9.29 16.88 3.89
C ASN A 45 -10.05 15.90 4.78
N LEU A 46 -10.68 14.87 4.20
CA LEU A 46 -11.34 13.81 4.95
C LEU A 46 -10.35 12.96 5.76
N HIS A 47 -9.14 12.72 5.24
CA HIS A 47 -8.08 12.05 6.00
C HIS A 47 -7.64 12.89 7.21
N LYS A 48 -7.42 14.21 7.02
CA LYS A 48 -7.07 15.13 8.11
C LYS A 48 -8.13 15.20 9.20
N THR A 49 -9.41 15.02 8.86
CA THR A 49 -10.52 14.96 9.81
C THR A 49 -10.85 13.55 10.28
N GLN A 50 -9.99 12.56 9.99
CA GLN A 50 -10.13 11.16 10.39
C GLN A 50 -11.48 10.54 9.99
N ASN A 51 -11.92 10.81 8.75
CA ASN A 51 -13.17 10.29 8.21
C ASN A 51 -12.97 9.34 7.02
N PRO A 52 -12.40 8.14 7.24
CA PRO A 52 -12.19 7.13 6.20
C PRO A 52 -13.50 6.61 5.60
N SER A 53 -14.59 6.54 6.38
CA SER A 53 -15.90 6.12 5.88
C SER A 53 -16.39 7.01 4.73
N SER A 54 -16.25 8.33 4.85
CA SER A 54 -16.62 9.25 3.78
C SER A 54 -15.71 9.14 2.57
N ILE A 55 -14.42 8.80 2.75
CA ILE A 55 -13.52 8.53 1.62
C ILE A 55 -14.00 7.31 0.83
N ILE A 56 -14.37 6.21 1.52
CA ILE A 56 -14.92 5.01 0.86
C ILE A 56 -16.20 5.36 0.09
N SER A 57 -17.10 6.15 0.69
CA SER A 57 -18.34 6.58 0.04
C SER A 57 -18.12 7.40 -1.25
N LEU A 58 -16.99 8.12 -1.37
CA LEU A 58 -16.64 8.78 -2.64
C LEU A 58 -16.40 7.75 -3.75
N PHE A 59 -15.80 6.60 -3.42
CA PHE A 59 -15.45 5.55 -4.38
C PHE A 59 -16.56 4.54 -4.62
N ASP A 60 -17.58 4.48 -3.77
CA ASP A 60 -18.79 3.69 -4.01
C ASP A 60 -19.59 4.24 -5.20
N ASP A 61 -19.37 5.51 -5.57
CA ASP A 61 -19.79 6.11 -6.83
C ASP A 61 -18.69 5.90 -7.90
N ASP A 62 -19.03 5.23 -9.01
CA ASP A 62 -18.12 4.93 -10.12
C ASP A 62 -17.58 6.19 -10.83
N SER A 63 -18.15 7.37 -10.57
CA SER A 63 -17.70 8.65 -11.16
C SER A 63 -16.44 9.24 -10.54
N ALA A 64 -16.06 8.82 -9.32
CA ALA A 64 -14.89 9.35 -8.64
C ALA A 64 -13.59 8.84 -9.26
N SER A 65 -12.69 9.77 -9.56
CA SER A 65 -11.33 9.48 -10.01
C SER A 65 -10.31 10.23 -9.17
N THR A 66 -9.19 9.57 -8.89
CA THR A 66 -8.10 10.10 -8.08
C THR A 66 -6.77 9.69 -8.69
N SER A 67 -5.73 10.48 -8.46
CA SER A 67 -4.33 10.10 -8.75
C SER A 67 -3.60 9.57 -7.51
N LEU A 68 -4.28 9.47 -6.37
CA LEU A 68 -3.69 9.03 -5.11
C LEU A 68 -3.62 7.50 -5.00
N CYS A 69 -4.44 6.77 -5.77
CA CYS A 69 -4.42 5.32 -5.82
C CYS A 69 -4.76 4.86 -7.23
N CYS A 70 -4.04 3.85 -7.73
CA CYS A 70 -4.33 3.26 -9.05
C CYS A 70 -5.60 2.41 -9.03
N VAL A 71 -5.76 1.65 -7.95
CA VAL A 71 -6.95 0.84 -7.67
C VAL A 71 -8.02 1.73 -7.07
N ARG A 72 -9.28 1.57 -7.50
CA ARG A 72 -10.40 2.26 -6.85
C ARG A 72 -10.78 1.53 -5.54
N PRO A 73 -10.60 2.12 -4.35
CA PRO A 73 -10.85 1.43 -3.08
C PRO A 73 -12.32 1.54 -2.65
N CYS A 74 -13.23 1.02 -3.48
CA CYS A 74 -14.65 0.96 -3.15
C CYS A 74 -14.95 -0.17 -2.15
N ARG A 75 -16.08 -0.07 -1.46
CA ARG A 75 -16.46 -1.03 -0.41
C ARG A 75 -16.47 -2.49 -0.87
N PRO A 76 -17.07 -2.86 -2.02
CA PRO A 76 -17.07 -4.26 -2.47
C PRO A 76 -15.66 -4.83 -2.67
N LEU A 77 -14.72 -4.00 -3.12
CA LEU A 77 -13.32 -4.44 -3.29
C LEU A 77 -12.64 -4.63 -1.94
N LEU A 78 -12.75 -3.66 -1.03
CA LEU A 78 -12.16 -3.74 0.31
C LEU A 78 -12.66 -4.98 1.06
N GLU A 79 -13.96 -5.22 1.04
CA GLU A 79 -14.58 -6.41 1.65
C GLU A 79 -14.09 -7.71 1.01
N THR A 80 -13.92 -7.73 -0.32
CA THR A 80 -13.40 -8.90 -1.04
C THR A 80 -11.94 -9.19 -0.66
N ILE A 81 -11.09 -8.16 -0.57
CA ILE A 81 -9.70 -8.31 -0.12
C ILE A 81 -9.66 -8.87 1.30
N LEU A 82 -10.43 -8.30 2.23
CA LEU A 82 -10.44 -8.71 3.63
C LEU A 82 -10.97 -10.14 3.84
N LYS A 83 -12.01 -10.53 3.10
CA LYS A 83 -12.48 -11.92 3.06
C LYS A 83 -11.34 -12.87 2.70
N HIS A 84 -10.53 -12.50 1.72
CA HIS A 84 -9.39 -13.32 1.31
C HIS A 84 -8.20 -13.22 2.24
N CYS A 85 -8.09 -12.18 3.07
CA CYS A 85 -7.12 -12.11 4.15
C CYS A 85 -7.44 -13.07 5.31
N GLY A 86 -8.58 -13.78 5.28
CA GLY A 86 -9.02 -14.63 6.39
C GLY A 86 -9.50 -13.83 7.60
N VAL A 87 -9.82 -12.54 7.41
CA VAL A 87 -10.41 -11.71 8.44
C VAL A 87 -11.89 -12.09 8.57
N THR A 88 -12.19 -13.05 9.44
CA THR A 88 -13.57 -13.46 9.75
C THR A 88 -14.02 -12.92 11.10
N ASP A 89 -15.33 -12.85 11.34
CA ASP A 89 -15.90 -12.31 12.59
C ASP A 89 -15.61 -13.17 13.83
N SER A 90 -15.11 -14.40 13.66
CA SER A 90 -14.78 -15.31 14.75
C SER A 90 -13.32 -15.24 15.23
N ASP A 91 -12.43 -14.58 14.51
CA ASP A 91 -11.00 -14.63 14.82
C ASP A 91 -10.57 -13.45 15.71
N ASN A 92 -10.52 -13.71 17.02
CA ASN A 92 -9.94 -12.82 18.03
C ASN A 92 -8.41 -12.93 18.12
N TYR A 93 -7.73 -13.36 17.04
CA TYR A 93 -6.27 -13.45 17.03
C TYR A 93 -5.66 -12.13 16.53
N PRO A 94 -5.04 -11.32 17.42
CA PRO A 94 -4.16 -10.26 16.95
C PRO A 94 -2.95 -10.92 16.31
N GLY A 95 -2.66 -10.67 15.03
CA GLY A 95 -1.37 -11.10 14.47
C GLY A 95 -1.26 -11.34 12.98
N THR A 96 -2.34 -11.34 12.20
CA THR A 96 -2.19 -11.45 10.74
C THR A 96 -1.58 -10.15 10.22
N ILE A 97 -0.38 -10.24 9.66
CA ILE A 97 0.32 -9.13 9.03
C ILE A 97 0.16 -9.24 7.52
N LEU A 98 -0.37 -8.18 6.92
CA LEU A 98 -0.41 -7.97 5.48
C LEU A 98 0.68 -6.99 5.08
N LEU A 99 1.54 -7.44 4.18
CA LEU A 99 2.56 -6.63 3.55
C LEU A 99 2.09 -6.19 2.16
N SER A 100 1.85 -4.90 1.97
CA SER A 100 1.52 -4.31 0.68
C SER A 100 2.79 -3.85 -0.02
N ILE A 101 3.06 -4.36 -1.22
CA ILE A 101 4.16 -3.89 -2.07
C ILE A 101 3.65 -2.94 -3.14
N GLY A 102 4.32 -1.80 -3.30
CA GLY A 102 3.88 -0.72 -4.20
C GLY A 102 2.76 0.12 -3.60
N SER A 103 2.81 0.39 -2.30
CA SER A 103 1.74 1.10 -1.58
C SER A 103 1.58 2.57 -2.00
N ALA A 104 2.58 3.15 -2.67
CA ALA A 104 2.56 4.52 -3.14
C ALA A 104 2.11 5.52 -2.04
N SER A 105 0.95 6.15 -2.20
CA SER A 105 0.43 7.11 -1.23
C SER A 105 -0.03 6.48 0.09
N GLY A 106 -0.26 5.17 0.13
CA GLY A 106 -0.82 4.44 1.26
C GLY A 106 -2.35 4.49 1.37
N LEU A 107 -3.06 5.10 0.40
CA LEU A 107 -4.51 5.31 0.50
C LEU A 107 -5.29 3.99 0.60
N LEU A 108 -4.95 2.99 -0.20
CA LEU A 108 -5.65 1.72 -0.21
C LEU A 108 -5.46 0.97 1.12
N GLU A 109 -4.22 0.95 1.61
CA GLU A 109 -3.83 0.33 2.86
C GLU A 109 -4.50 1.00 4.06
N TYR A 110 -4.54 2.33 4.08
CA TYR A 110 -5.25 3.11 5.11
C TYR A 110 -6.73 2.74 5.16
N LEU A 111 -7.41 2.62 4.01
CA LEU A 111 -8.82 2.26 3.97
C LEU A 111 -9.05 0.79 4.33
N LEU A 112 -8.18 -0.12 3.90
CA LEU A 112 -8.21 -1.53 4.31
C LEU A 112 -8.04 -1.67 5.83
N GLN A 113 -7.10 -0.92 6.42
CA GLN A 113 -6.85 -0.93 7.87
C GLN A 113 -8.07 -0.45 8.65
N PHE A 114 -8.73 0.60 8.16
CA PHE A 114 -9.97 1.10 8.76
C PHE A 114 -11.07 0.03 8.75
N VAL A 115 -11.30 -0.64 7.62
CA VAL A 115 -12.36 -1.66 7.52
C VAL A 115 -11.99 -2.94 8.30
N ALA A 116 -10.71 -3.31 8.33
CA ALA A 116 -10.24 -4.47 9.09
C ALA A 116 -10.26 -4.27 10.61
N GLY A 117 -10.10 -3.02 11.07
CA GLY A 117 -9.90 -2.71 12.49
C GLY A 117 -8.64 -3.40 13.03
N SER A 118 -8.71 -3.95 14.24
CA SER A 118 -7.57 -4.64 14.87
C SER A 118 -7.32 -6.06 14.35
N LYS A 119 -8.15 -6.56 13.42
CA LYS A 119 -8.07 -7.96 12.93
C LYS A 119 -6.91 -8.18 11.93
N LEU A 120 -6.37 -7.10 11.37
CA LEU A 120 -5.29 -7.14 10.39
C LEU A 120 -4.32 -5.99 10.68
N LEU A 121 -3.02 -6.27 10.64
CA LEU A 121 -1.98 -5.23 10.68
C LEU A 121 -1.43 -5.06 9.27
N ILE A 122 -1.55 -3.85 8.73
CA ILE A 122 -1.12 -3.55 7.37
C ILE A 122 0.17 -2.74 7.39
N TYR A 123 1.16 -3.20 6.64
CA TYR A 123 2.39 -2.48 6.38
C TYR A 123 2.52 -2.23 4.88
N GLY A 124 2.80 -0.99 4.51
CA GLY A 124 3.09 -0.60 3.14
C GLY A 124 4.59 -0.55 2.86
N ILE A 125 4.98 -0.99 1.68
CA ILE A 125 6.34 -0.88 1.16
C ILE A 125 6.30 -0.14 -0.16
N ASP A 126 7.21 0.83 -0.30
CA ASP A 126 7.50 1.44 -1.60
C ASP A 126 8.98 1.84 -1.70
N VAL A 127 9.41 2.11 -2.93
CA VAL A 127 10.72 2.69 -3.24
C VAL A 127 10.68 4.22 -3.29
N ALA A 128 9.48 4.78 -3.52
CA ALA A 128 9.24 6.20 -3.55
C ALA A 128 8.73 6.69 -2.19
N ASN A 129 9.31 7.78 -1.69
CA ASN A 129 8.87 8.41 -0.44
C ASN A 129 7.63 9.29 -0.66
N ILE A 130 6.51 8.67 -1.01
CA ILE A 130 5.25 9.33 -1.34
C ILE A 130 4.10 8.96 -0.40
N ASN A 131 4.41 8.37 0.76
CA ASN A 131 3.41 8.06 1.79
C ASN A 131 2.72 9.34 2.28
N VAL A 132 1.39 9.33 2.21
CA VAL A 132 0.50 10.43 2.66
C VAL A 132 -0.52 9.93 3.69
N PHE A 133 -0.94 8.67 3.60
CA PHE A 133 -2.08 8.14 4.34
C PHE A 133 -1.73 7.11 5.42
N LEU A 134 -0.61 6.39 5.30
CA LEU A 134 -0.19 5.44 6.33
C LEU A 134 0.59 6.14 7.44
N ASP A 135 0.44 5.62 8.65
CA ASP A 135 1.30 6.00 9.78
C ASP A 135 2.77 5.70 9.45
N SER A 136 3.68 6.52 9.98
CA SER A 136 5.11 6.43 9.63
C SER A 136 5.76 5.11 10.06
N ASP A 137 5.24 4.45 11.09
CA ASP A 137 5.69 3.13 11.55
C ASP A 137 5.06 1.97 10.74
N ARG A 138 4.11 2.28 9.85
CA ARG A 138 3.43 1.33 8.95
C ARG A 138 3.87 1.45 7.51
N PHE A 139 4.80 2.36 7.19
CA PHE A 139 5.35 2.52 5.85
C PHE A 139 6.87 2.33 5.86
N VAL A 140 7.35 1.36 5.09
CA VAL A 140 8.78 1.05 4.95
C VAL A 140 9.26 1.52 3.58
N LEU A 141 10.22 2.45 3.58
CA LEU A 141 10.88 2.91 2.37
C LEU A 141 12.08 2.02 2.05
N ILE A 142 12.01 1.27 0.95
CA ILE A 142 13.07 0.35 0.52
C ILE A 142 13.75 0.94 -0.72
N ARG A 143 15.01 1.38 -0.55
CA ARG A 143 15.78 2.00 -1.65
C ARG A 143 16.62 1.00 -2.45
N SER A 144 16.76 -0.22 -1.95
CA SER A 144 17.45 -1.32 -2.61
C SER A 144 16.46 -2.15 -3.42
N GLU A 145 16.91 -2.75 -4.52
CA GLU A 145 16.09 -3.71 -5.27
C GLU A 145 15.86 -5.01 -4.49
N THR A 146 16.76 -5.31 -3.56
CA THR A 146 16.66 -6.44 -2.63
C THR A 146 16.53 -5.91 -1.21
N PRO A 147 15.35 -6.01 -0.58
CA PRO A 147 15.16 -5.56 0.79
C PRO A 147 15.90 -6.46 1.79
N GLU A 148 16.47 -5.85 2.83
CA GLU A 148 16.99 -6.61 3.97
C GLU A 148 15.83 -7.21 4.77
N ILE A 149 15.93 -8.49 5.16
CA ILE A 149 14.89 -9.19 5.92
C ILE A 149 14.53 -8.42 7.20
N SER A 150 15.52 -7.86 7.90
CA SER A 150 15.30 -7.09 9.14
C SER A 150 14.52 -5.79 8.93
N ALA A 151 14.44 -5.28 7.70
CA ALA A 151 13.68 -4.08 7.38
C ALA A 151 12.21 -4.38 7.05
N VAL A 152 11.85 -5.65 6.85
CA VAL A 152 10.51 -6.06 6.42
C VAL A 152 9.79 -6.77 7.57
N PRO A 153 8.55 -6.37 7.91
CA PRO A 153 7.74 -7.08 8.89
C PRO A 153 7.50 -8.53 8.49
N ASP A 154 7.56 -9.44 9.45
CA ASP A 154 7.30 -10.86 9.22
C ASP A 154 5.81 -11.09 8.90
N ALA A 155 5.50 -11.13 7.61
CA ALA A 155 4.15 -11.11 7.11
C ALA A 155 3.65 -12.50 6.72
N THR A 156 2.35 -12.72 6.91
CA THR A 156 1.66 -13.95 6.49
C THR A 156 0.93 -13.78 5.15
N ILE A 157 0.66 -12.54 4.76
CA ILE A 157 -0.02 -12.18 3.52
C ILE A 157 0.83 -11.18 2.76
N LEU A 158 1.09 -11.48 1.49
CA LEU A 158 1.66 -10.53 0.54
C LEU A 158 0.54 -9.98 -0.35
N PHE A 159 0.41 -8.67 -0.37
CA PHE A 159 -0.54 -7.95 -1.19
C PHE A 159 0.23 -7.09 -2.20
N ALA A 160 -0.21 -7.10 -3.45
CA ALA A 160 0.34 -6.19 -4.46
C ALA A 160 -0.80 -5.57 -5.26
N SER A 161 -0.80 -4.24 -5.36
CA SER A 161 -1.69 -3.50 -6.24
C SER A 161 -0.90 -2.87 -7.39
N TYR A 162 -1.30 -3.10 -8.64
CA TYR A 162 -0.67 -2.54 -9.83
C TYR A 162 0.86 -2.83 -9.88
N LEU A 163 1.22 -4.11 -9.73
CA LEU A 163 2.62 -4.55 -9.70
C LEU A 163 3.28 -4.46 -11.08
N ARG A 164 3.85 -3.29 -11.40
CA ARG A 164 4.55 -3.04 -12.68
C ARG A 164 5.88 -3.77 -12.84
N ARG A 165 6.43 -4.31 -11.75
CA ARG A 165 7.68 -5.09 -11.75
C ARG A 165 7.40 -6.49 -11.20
N PRO A 166 7.00 -7.44 -12.06
CA PRO A 166 6.64 -8.80 -11.63
C PRO A 166 7.72 -9.50 -10.79
N ALA A 167 9.00 -9.25 -11.11
CA ALA A 167 10.16 -9.79 -10.38
C ALA A 167 10.22 -9.43 -8.89
N LEU A 168 9.48 -8.42 -8.42
CA LEU A 168 9.39 -8.14 -6.98
C LEU A 168 8.66 -9.25 -6.22
N LEU A 169 7.71 -9.94 -6.86
CA LEU A 169 6.95 -11.01 -6.21
C LEU A 169 7.86 -12.13 -5.66
N PRO A 170 8.75 -12.76 -6.46
CA PRO A 170 9.68 -13.75 -5.95
C PRO A 170 10.61 -13.21 -4.86
N ILE A 171 11.11 -11.97 -5.00
CA ILE A 171 12.02 -11.34 -4.02
C ILE A 171 11.35 -11.26 -2.64
N TYR A 172 10.10 -10.78 -2.58
CA TYR A 172 9.40 -10.68 -1.29
C TYR A 172 9.00 -12.04 -0.72
N LEU A 173 8.72 -13.04 -1.56
CA LEU A 173 8.45 -14.40 -1.09
C LEU A 173 9.70 -15.07 -0.49
N GLU A 174 10.89 -14.75 -0.98
CA GLU A 174 12.16 -15.20 -0.40
C GLU A 174 12.45 -14.48 0.93
N VAL A 175 12.23 -13.16 0.96
CA VAL A 175 12.50 -12.32 2.15
C VAL A 175 11.51 -12.58 3.29
N CYS A 176 10.27 -12.97 2.97
CA CYS A 176 9.20 -13.24 3.93
C CYS A 176 8.73 -14.71 3.82
N PRO A 177 9.47 -15.67 4.40
CA PRO A 177 9.23 -17.10 4.19
C PRO A 177 7.91 -17.61 4.78
N HIS A 178 7.29 -16.85 5.70
CA HIS A 178 6.02 -17.18 6.35
C HIS A 178 4.79 -16.72 5.55
N ILE A 179 4.96 -16.09 4.40
CA ILE A 179 3.83 -15.79 3.52
C ILE A 179 3.17 -17.11 3.12
N THR A 180 1.88 -17.22 3.41
CA THR A 180 1.03 -18.36 3.03
C THR A 180 0.01 -17.97 1.99
N ARG A 181 -0.14 -16.66 1.73
CA ARG A 181 -1.14 -16.10 0.83
C ARG A 181 -0.60 -14.92 0.04
N VAL A 182 -0.87 -14.92 -1.27
CA VAL A 182 -0.60 -13.80 -2.15
C VAL A 182 -1.92 -13.28 -2.70
N ILE A 183 -2.14 -11.97 -2.62
CA ILE A 183 -3.28 -11.27 -3.19
C ILE A 183 -2.75 -10.26 -4.20
N LEU A 184 -3.19 -10.37 -5.45
CA LEU A 184 -2.82 -9.45 -6.52
C LEU A 184 -4.06 -8.72 -7.01
N VAL A 185 -3.94 -7.40 -7.17
CA VAL A 185 -4.95 -6.55 -7.80
C VAL A 185 -4.28 -5.71 -8.87
N GLY A 186 -4.81 -5.66 -10.08
CA GLY A 186 -4.21 -4.84 -11.13
C GLY A 186 -4.86 -5.05 -12.50
N PRO A 187 -4.37 -4.36 -13.54
CA PRO A 187 -4.92 -4.49 -14.87
C PRO A 187 -4.60 -5.87 -15.44
N ILE A 188 -5.52 -6.42 -16.23
CA ILE A 188 -5.37 -7.72 -16.90
C ILE A 188 -4.13 -7.73 -17.82
N SER A 189 -3.81 -6.59 -18.43
CA SER A 189 -2.66 -6.43 -19.33
C SER A 189 -1.29 -6.43 -18.64
N GLU A 190 -1.24 -6.26 -17.32
CA GLU A 190 0.01 -6.27 -16.53
C GLU A 190 0.02 -7.45 -15.53
N ASP A 191 -0.59 -8.57 -15.92
CA ASP A 191 -0.64 -9.77 -15.11
C ASP A 191 0.77 -10.33 -14.84
N PRO A 192 1.25 -10.37 -13.57
CA PRO A 192 2.59 -10.85 -13.25
C PRO A 192 2.86 -12.28 -13.70
N PHE A 193 1.81 -13.10 -13.85
CA PHE A 193 1.91 -14.48 -14.34
C PHE A 193 2.09 -14.59 -15.86
N SER A 194 2.30 -13.47 -16.56
CA SER A 194 2.82 -13.48 -17.93
C SER A 194 4.35 -13.66 -17.95
N ASP A 195 5.02 -13.51 -16.80
CA ASP A 195 6.47 -13.68 -16.64
C ASP A 195 6.81 -15.10 -16.17
N GLU A 196 7.66 -15.80 -16.92
CA GLU A 196 8.08 -17.17 -16.62
C GLU A 196 8.79 -17.31 -15.26
N SER A 197 9.54 -16.29 -14.85
CA SER A 197 10.25 -16.29 -13.57
C SER A 197 9.27 -16.27 -12.39
N VAL A 198 8.18 -15.52 -12.53
CA VAL A 198 7.10 -15.48 -11.53
C VAL A 198 6.40 -16.82 -11.47
N ILE A 199 6.02 -17.40 -12.62
CA ILE A 199 5.41 -18.73 -12.68
C ILE A 199 6.29 -19.77 -11.97
N ALA A 200 7.60 -19.77 -12.26
CA ALA A 200 8.54 -20.70 -11.66
C ALA A 200 8.66 -20.50 -10.14
N SER A 201 8.75 -19.26 -9.67
CA SER A 201 8.82 -18.94 -8.23
C SER A 201 7.54 -19.28 -7.46
N MET A 202 6.41 -19.25 -8.16
CA MET A 202 5.10 -19.62 -7.65
C MET A 202 4.79 -21.11 -7.87
N ALA A 203 5.78 -21.93 -8.23
CA ALA A 203 5.63 -23.38 -8.26
C ALA A 203 5.27 -23.89 -6.85
N GLY A 204 4.14 -24.57 -6.72
CA GLY A 204 3.58 -24.98 -5.43
C GLY A 204 2.57 -23.99 -4.82
N TRP A 205 2.19 -22.94 -5.55
CA TRP A 205 1.07 -22.07 -5.19
C TRP A 205 -0.18 -22.43 -6.00
N ARG A 206 -1.34 -22.43 -5.36
CA ARG A 206 -2.63 -22.70 -6.00
C ARG A 206 -3.47 -21.43 -6.04
N GLN A 207 -3.95 -21.06 -7.22
CA GLN A 207 -4.94 -20.00 -7.35
C GLN A 207 -6.29 -20.48 -6.77
N VAL A 208 -6.81 -19.76 -5.78
CA VAL A 208 -8.10 -20.05 -5.13
C VAL A 208 -9.19 -19.03 -5.47
N TYR A 209 -8.81 -17.94 -6.12
CA TYR A 209 -9.74 -16.92 -6.59
C TYR A 209 -9.21 -16.23 -7.84
N GLY A 210 -10.12 -15.92 -8.76
CA GLY A 210 -9.93 -15.02 -9.88
C GLY A 210 -11.25 -14.30 -10.15
N GLY A 211 -11.31 -12.99 -10.00
CA GLY A 211 -12.56 -12.23 -10.13
C GLY A 211 -12.36 -10.72 -10.21
N ALA A 212 -13.47 -9.99 -10.32
CA ALA A 212 -13.51 -8.55 -10.59
C ALA A 212 -14.47 -7.78 -9.66
N VAL A 213 -14.73 -8.28 -8.44
CA VAL A 213 -15.67 -7.62 -7.51
C VAL A 213 -15.13 -6.25 -7.09
N GLY A 214 -15.91 -5.19 -7.35
CA GLY A 214 -15.52 -3.80 -7.08
C GLY A 214 -14.47 -3.23 -8.04
N LEU A 215 -14.00 -4.03 -9.00
CA LEU A 215 -12.96 -3.66 -9.96
C LEU A 215 -13.55 -3.12 -11.26
N ARG A 216 -12.74 -2.34 -11.98
CA ARG A 216 -13.07 -1.88 -13.33
C ARG A 216 -12.98 -3.04 -14.34
N PRO A 217 -13.62 -2.93 -15.52
CA PRO A 217 -13.66 -4.03 -16.49
C PRO A 217 -12.30 -4.54 -17.00
N TRP A 218 -11.26 -3.72 -16.91
CA TRP A 218 -9.90 -4.07 -17.31
C TRP A 218 -9.00 -4.48 -16.14
N GLU A 219 -9.53 -4.50 -14.92
CA GLU A 219 -8.84 -4.93 -13.71
C GLU A 219 -9.23 -6.36 -13.33
N GLN A 220 -8.36 -7.03 -12.59
CA GLN A 220 -8.59 -8.35 -12.02
C GLN A 220 -7.99 -8.43 -10.61
N MET A 221 -8.56 -9.31 -9.80
CA MET A 221 -7.98 -9.76 -8.55
C MET A 221 -7.73 -11.27 -8.61
N LYS A 222 -6.55 -11.69 -8.18
CA LYS A 222 -6.18 -13.09 -8.02
C LYS A 222 -5.71 -13.36 -6.59
N VAL A 223 -6.04 -14.53 -6.07
CA VAL A 223 -5.57 -14.98 -4.76
C VAL A 223 -4.94 -16.34 -4.89
N PHE A 224 -3.73 -16.47 -4.35
CA PHE A 224 -2.97 -17.70 -4.31
C PHE A 224 -2.73 -18.10 -2.86
N VAL A 225 -2.76 -19.40 -2.61
CA VAL A 225 -2.35 -20.00 -1.33
C VAL A 225 -1.24 -21.00 -1.59
N ARG A 226 -0.29 -21.11 -0.67
CA ARG A 226 0.74 -22.15 -0.73
C ARG A 226 0.06 -23.51 -0.62
N ALA A 227 0.41 -24.45 -1.50
CA ALA A 227 -0.05 -25.83 -1.39
C ALA A 227 0.62 -26.48 -0.17
N GLU A 228 -0.17 -27.22 0.61
CA GLU A 228 0.30 -28.07 1.71
C GLU A 228 1.04 -29.30 1.18
#